data_AF-A0A166NLM4-F1
#
_entry.id   AF-A0A166NLM4-F1
#
_cell.length_a   1.000
_cell.length_b   1.000
_cell.length_c   1.000
_cell.angle_alpha   90.00
_cell.angle_beta   90.00
_cell.angle_gamma   90.00
#
_symmetry.space_group_name_H-M   'P 1'
#
loop_
_entity.id
_entity.type
_entity.pdbx_description
1 polymer ?
#
loop_
_entity_poly.entity_id
_entity_poly.type
_entity_poly.pdbx_seq_one_letter_code
_entity_poly.pdbx_strand_id
1 'polypeptide(L)'
;PLEALRPLWTSLCSQSALEKLALYWINPYPNARTSGRSMFKLPSPNVVHILEDLKQLRVLEVPQPELMFISADFLERFSQLGPAGAPILGPNLQTFLFHHSSYIDFQSFARTLQSRFPPGSEVTLKTVTILYPHCDIVARREMYQKSAWWDQIRDVGINVRLQASYAVWW
;
A
#
# COMPACT_ATOMS: atom_id res chain seq x y z
N PRO A 1 -2.86 -16.72 -13.54
CA PRO A 1 -1.40 -16.88 -13.77
C PRO A 1 -0.75 -15.51 -14.01
N LEU A 2 0.29 -15.16 -13.23
CA LEU A 2 1.04 -13.88 -13.35
C LEU A 2 1.54 -13.60 -14.78
N GLU A 3 1.80 -14.65 -15.56
CA GLU A 3 2.25 -14.56 -16.96
C GLU A 3 1.26 -13.82 -17.87
N ALA A 4 -0.05 -13.90 -17.59
CA ALA A 4 -1.07 -13.21 -18.40
C ALA A 4 -1.01 -11.68 -18.26
N LEU A 5 -0.49 -11.17 -17.14
CA LEU A 5 -0.35 -9.74 -16.89
C LEU A 5 1.03 -9.20 -17.31
N ARG A 6 1.96 -10.08 -17.69
CA ARG A 6 3.33 -9.69 -18.07
C ARG A 6 3.39 -8.65 -19.19
N PRO A 7 2.58 -8.73 -20.28
CA PRO A 7 2.58 -7.70 -21.32
C PRO A 7 2.12 -6.33 -20.81
N LEU A 8 1.13 -6.29 -19.91
CA LEU A 8 0.66 -5.06 -19.28
C LEU A 8 1.77 -4.45 -18.41
N TRP A 9 2.44 -5.28 -17.60
CA TRP A 9 3.54 -4.81 -16.76
C TRP A 9 4.69 -4.27 -17.61
N THR A 10 5.13 -5.00 -18.63
CA THR A 10 6.17 -4.52 -19.55
C THR A 10 5.79 -3.19 -20.21
N SER A 11 4.52 -3.03 -20.60
CA SER A 11 4.02 -1.75 -21.14
C SER A 11 4.06 -0.63 -20.10
N LEU A 12 3.63 -0.86 -18.86
CA LEU A 12 3.66 0.14 -17.79
C LEU A 12 5.10 0.52 -17.40
N CYS A 13 6.02 -0.45 -17.37
CA CYS A 13 7.44 -0.20 -17.10
C CYS A 13 8.10 0.66 -18.17
N SER A 14 7.67 0.53 -19.42
CA SER A 14 8.16 1.36 -20.53
C SER A 14 7.67 2.81 -20.45
N GLN A 15 6.67 3.12 -19.62
CA GLN A 15 6.15 4.46 -19.44
C GLN A 15 6.92 5.20 -18.34
N SER A 16 8.01 5.84 -18.72
CA SER A 16 8.86 6.64 -17.82
C SER A 16 8.11 7.81 -17.15
N ALA A 17 7.02 8.29 -17.75
CA ALA A 17 6.19 9.37 -17.23
C ALA A 17 5.05 8.90 -16.28
N LEU A 18 4.91 7.59 -16.05
CA LEU A 18 3.83 7.06 -15.20
C LEU A 18 4.12 7.32 -13.72
N GLU A 19 3.66 8.46 -13.20
CA GLU A 19 3.87 8.83 -11.79
C GLU A 19 2.79 8.29 -10.84
N LYS A 20 1.60 7.96 -11.35
CA LYS A 20 0.46 7.49 -10.55
C LYS A 20 -0.14 6.21 -11.12
N LEU A 21 -0.38 5.24 -10.24
CA LEU A 21 -1.03 3.96 -10.56
C LEU A 21 -2.08 3.66 -9.51
N ALA A 22 -3.31 3.46 -9.96
CA ALA A 22 -4.43 3.03 -9.13
C ALA A 22 -4.87 1.63 -9.60
N LEU A 23 -4.82 0.66 -8.69
CA LEU A 23 -5.11 -0.74 -8.98
C LEU A 23 -6.56 -1.08 -8.62
N TYR A 24 -7.38 -1.28 -9.66
CA TYR A 24 -8.77 -1.71 -9.53
C TYR A 24 -8.93 -3.13 -10.07
N TRP A 25 -9.72 -3.91 -9.37
CA TRP A 25 -9.91 -5.33 -9.59
C TRP A 25 -11.41 -5.59 -9.49
N ILE A 26 -11.98 -6.19 -10.51
CA ILE A 26 -13.41 -6.49 -10.45
C ILE A 26 -13.52 -7.74 -9.58
N ASN A 27 -14.09 -7.62 -8.37
CA ASN A 27 -14.52 -8.80 -7.63
C ASN A 27 -15.64 -9.45 -8.47
N PRO A 28 -15.41 -10.62 -9.08
CA PRO A 28 -16.38 -11.20 -9.99
C PRO A 28 -17.65 -11.70 -9.27
N TYR A 29 -17.68 -11.72 -7.93
CA TYR A 29 -18.80 -12.24 -7.15
C TYR A 29 -19.21 -11.28 -6.01
N PRO A 30 -20.00 -10.23 -6.30
CA PRO A 30 -20.46 -9.29 -5.28
C PRO A 30 -21.42 -9.91 -4.24
N ASN A 31 -22.04 -11.06 -4.54
CA ASN A 31 -23.11 -11.66 -3.73
C ASN A 31 -22.79 -13.05 -3.15
N ALA A 32 -21.55 -13.50 -3.13
CA ALA A 32 -21.19 -14.81 -2.56
C ALA A 32 -21.22 -14.78 -1.02
N ARG A 33 -22.42 -14.66 -0.43
CA ARG A 33 -22.71 -15.02 0.96
C ARG A 33 -22.84 -16.53 1.08
N THR A 34 -21.77 -17.29 0.83
CA THR A 34 -21.76 -18.74 1.06
C THR A 34 -20.35 -19.21 1.32
N SER A 35 -20.11 -19.58 2.59
CA SER A 35 -19.51 -20.85 2.99
C SER A 35 -18.52 -21.48 2.00
N GLY A 36 -17.24 -21.52 2.40
CA GLY A 36 -16.27 -22.56 2.02
C GLY A 36 -16.11 -22.87 0.53
N ARG A 37 -14.96 -22.46 -0.03
CA ARG A 37 -14.41 -22.86 -1.35
C ARG A 37 -15.13 -22.29 -2.59
N SER A 38 -14.58 -21.17 -3.05
CA SER A 38 -14.39 -20.82 -4.47
C SER A 38 -13.17 -19.91 -4.48
N MET A 39 -11.92 -20.38 -4.61
CA MET A 39 -11.28 -21.12 -5.71
C MET A 39 -11.22 -20.40 -7.05
N PHE A 40 -11.28 -19.06 -7.05
CA PHE A 40 -10.57 -18.22 -8.02
C PHE A 40 -10.04 -16.99 -7.31
N LYS A 41 -9.00 -17.19 -6.47
CA LYS A 41 -8.13 -16.08 -6.09
C LYS A 41 -7.42 -15.66 -7.37
N LEU A 42 -7.90 -14.58 -8.00
CA LEU A 42 -6.99 -13.80 -8.84
C LEU A 42 -5.76 -13.54 -7.97
N PRO A 43 -4.55 -13.96 -8.38
CA PRO A 43 -3.37 -13.66 -7.59
C PRO A 43 -3.35 -12.16 -7.45
N SER A 44 -3.42 -11.69 -6.21
CA SER A 44 -3.20 -10.28 -5.91
C SER A 44 -1.96 -9.83 -6.68
N PRO A 45 -2.05 -8.81 -7.57
CA PRO A 45 -0.89 -8.23 -8.19
C PRO A 45 0.10 -8.00 -7.07
N ASN A 46 1.19 -8.75 -7.12
CA ASN A 46 2.18 -8.69 -6.06
C ASN A 46 2.76 -7.28 -6.14
N VAL A 47 2.31 -6.41 -5.27
CA VAL A 47 2.69 -5.00 -5.28
C VAL A 47 4.19 -4.84 -5.04
N VAL A 48 4.82 -5.83 -4.42
CA VAL A 48 6.28 -5.95 -4.42
C VAL A 48 6.81 -5.85 -5.86
N HIS A 49 6.35 -6.69 -6.78
CA HIS A 49 6.77 -6.64 -8.19
C HIS A 49 6.42 -5.31 -8.86
N ILE A 50 5.26 -4.74 -8.55
CA ILE A 50 4.87 -3.42 -9.08
C ILE A 50 5.86 -2.34 -8.63
N LEU A 51 6.26 -2.33 -7.36
CA LEU A 51 7.21 -1.37 -6.80
C LEU A 51 8.67 -1.69 -7.15
N GLU A 52 8.99 -2.95 -7.47
CA GLU A 52 10.29 -3.37 -8.03
C GLU A 52 10.45 -2.82 -9.46
N ASP A 53 9.40 -2.95 -10.27
CA ASP A 53 9.44 -2.66 -11.70
C ASP A 53 9.15 -1.18 -12.02
N LEU A 54 8.21 -0.54 -11.31
CA LEU A 54 7.76 0.83 -11.54
C LEU A 54 8.42 1.82 -10.57
N LYS A 55 9.75 1.92 -10.62
CA LYS A 55 10.53 2.78 -9.71
C LYS A 55 10.24 4.28 -9.86
N GLN A 56 9.71 4.71 -11.01
CA GLN A 56 9.28 6.08 -11.29
C GLN A 56 8.00 6.48 -10.54
N LEU A 57 7.27 5.51 -9.99
CA LEU A 57 5.97 5.74 -9.38
C LEU A 57 6.09 6.62 -8.13
N ARG A 58 5.30 7.70 -8.09
CA ARG A 58 5.15 8.59 -6.93
C ARG A 58 3.89 8.32 -6.14
N VAL A 59 2.85 7.80 -6.78
CA VAL A 59 1.56 7.54 -6.16
C VAL A 59 1.10 6.12 -6.47
N LEU A 60 0.93 5.30 -5.44
CA LEU A 60 0.32 3.98 -5.55
C LEU A 60 -0.98 3.94 -4.75
N GLU A 61 -2.07 3.63 -5.42
CA GLU A 61 -3.40 3.53 -4.82
C GLU A 61 -3.95 2.11 -5.03
N VAL A 62 -4.26 1.45 -3.92
CA VAL A 62 -4.90 0.13 -3.89
C VAL A 62 -6.24 0.27 -3.15
N PRO A 63 -7.25 0.89 -3.80
CA PRO A 63 -8.47 1.30 -3.12
C PRO A 63 -9.40 0.16 -2.72
N GLN A 64 -9.14 -1.06 -3.19
CA GLN A 64 -10.05 -2.18 -3.01
C GLN A 64 -9.73 -3.04 -1.79
N PRO A 65 -10.76 -3.60 -1.13
CA PRO A 65 -10.60 -4.51 0.00
C PRO A 65 -10.06 -5.87 -0.48
N GLU A 66 -8.73 -5.98 -0.49
CA GLU A 66 -8.00 -7.19 -0.85
C GLU A 66 -7.33 -7.82 0.39
N LEU A 67 -7.19 -9.15 0.36
CA LEU A 67 -6.61 -9.92 1.47
C LEU A 67 -5.09 -9.69 1.55
N MET A 68 -4.66 -9.07 2.64
CA MET A 68 -3.26 -9.04 3.12
C MET A 68 -2.26 -8.36 2.18
N PHE A 69 -2.60 -7.17 1.71
CA PHE A 69 -1.67 -6.36 0.94
C PHE A 69 -0.38 -6.00 1.72
N ILE A 70 -0.53 -5.55 2.97
CA ILE A 70 0.59 -5.31 3.89
C ILE A 70 0.93 -6.64 4.60
N SER A 71 1.58 -7.54 3.88
CA SER A 71 2.04 -8.85 4.39
C SER A 71 3.45 -8.78 4.99
N ALA A 72 3.87 -9.81 5.73
CA ALA A 72 5.23 -9.89 6.27
C ALA A 72 6.32 -9.81 5.19
N ASP A 73 6.15 -10.50 4.06
CA ASP A 73 7.07 -10.45 2.91
C ASP A 73 7.12 -9.04 2.29
N PHE A 74 5.96 -8.38 2.14
CA PHE A 74 5.92 -6.99 1.72
C PHE A 74 6.70 -6.09 2.69
N LEU A 75 6.45 -6.20 3.99
CA LEU A 75 7.11 -5.39 5.02
C LEU A 75 8.62 -5.59 5.05
N GLU A 76 9.07 -6.84 4.91
CA GLU A 76 10.49 -7.18 4.85
C GLU A 76 11.15 -6.48 3.66
N ARG A 77 10.66 -6.72 2.44
CA ARG A 77 11.26 -6.12 1.24
C ARG A 77 11.11 -4.61 1.18
N PHE A 78 9.98 -4.08 1.65
CA PHE A 78 9.71 -2.64 1.67
C PHE A 78 10.65 -1.91 2.64
N SER A 79 11.19 -2.59 3.66
CA SER A 79 12.18 -2.01 4.59
C SER A 79 13.59 -1.89 4.01
N GLN A 80 13.89 -2.61 2.92
CA GLN A 80 15.26 -2.74 2.41
C GLN A 80 15.77 -1.45 1.77
N LEU A 81 17.02 -1.12 2.08
CA LEU A 81 17.76 0.02 1.56
C LEU A 81 18.89 -0.45 0.64
N GLY A 82 19.12 0.30 -0.43
CA GLY A 82 20.27 0.11 -1.30
C GLY A 82 21.56 0.66 -0.68
N PRO A 83 22.71 0.46 -1.34
CA PRO A 83 24.02 0.88 -0.81
C PRO A 83 24.13 2.39 -0.51
N ALA A 84 23.38 3.23 -1.24
CA ALA A 84 23.32 4.68 -1.03
C ALA A 84 22.30 5.11 0.02
N GLY A 85 21.66 4.18 0.74
CA GLY A 85 20.62 4.46 1.72
C GLY A 85 19.24 4.75 1.11
N ALA A 86 19.09 4.75 -0.22
CA ALA A 86 17.80 4.92 -0.88
C ALA A 86 16.95 3.63 -0.78
N PRO A 87 15.62 3.73 -0.61
CA PRO A 87 14.76 2.54 -0.59
C PRO A 87 14.83 1.73 -1.89
N ILE A 88 14.91 0.40 -1.79
CA ILE A 88 14.98 -0.47 -2.98
C ILE A 88 13.63 -0.53 -3.71
N LEU A 89 12.55 -0.76 -2.96
CA LEU A 89 11.18 -0.83 -3.49
C LEU A 89 10.54 0.55 -3.53
N GLY A 90 10.04 0.99 -4.68
CA GLY A 90 9.37 2.29 -4.81
C GLY A 90 10.22 3.46 -4.28
N PRO A 91 11.46 3.66 -4.78
CA PRO A 91 12.37 4.71 -4.29
C PRO A 91 11.78 6.11 -4.36
N ASN A 92 10.89 6.37 -5.34
CA ASN A 92 10.25 7.67 -5.55
C ASN A 92 8.84 7.75 -4.97
N LEU A 93 8.38 6.73 -4.25
CA LEU A 93 7.00 6.66 -3.77
C LEU A 93 6.74 7.74 -2.70
N GLN A 94 5.81 8.65 -2.98
CA GLN A 94 5.44 9.78 -2.14
C GLN A 94 4.08 9.60 -1.46
N THR A 95 3.14 8.94 -2.13
CA THR A 95 1.80 8.67 -1.61
C THR A 95 1.47 7.20 -1.75
N PHE A 96 0.98 6.63 -0.66
CA PHE A 96 0.59 5.24 -0.61
C PHE A 96 -0.80 5.10 0.00
N LEU A 97 -1.73 4.56 -0.76
CA LEU A 97 -3.11 4.39 -0.33
C LEU A 97 -3.50 2.93 -0.40
N PHE A 98 -4.08 2.43 0.68
CA PHE A 98 -4.58 1.06 0.73
C PHE A 98 -5.84 0.94 1.57
N HIS A 99 -6.62 -0.10 1.29
CA HIS A 99 -7.79 -0.43 2.08
C HIS A 99 -7.40 -1.13 3.40
N HIS A 100 -8.04 -0.72 4.50
CA HIS A 100 -7.88 -1.37 5.79
C HIS A 100 -8.29 -2.84 5.72
N SER A 101 -7.53 -3.68 6.42
CA SER A 101 -7.87 -5.07 6.67
C SER A 101 -7.53 -5.39 8.12
N SER A 102 -8.32 -6.27 8.74
CA SER A 102 -8.10 -6.74 10.12
C SER A 102 -6.79 -7.53 10.28
N TYR A 103 -6.19 -7.96 9.17
CA TYR A 103 -4.93 -8.70 9.16
C TYR A 103 -3.69 -7.80 9.07
N ILE A 104 -3.86 -6.48 8.95
CA ILE A 104 -2.73 -5.55 8.88
C ILE A 104 -2.16 -5.35 10.29
N ASP A 105 -0.91 -5.75 10.48
CA ASP A 105 -0.14 -5.39 11.65
C ASP A 105 0.46 -3.98 11.45
N PHE A 106 -0.28 -2.96 11.89
CA PHE A 106 0.16 -1.57 11.83
C PHE A 106 1.41 -1.30 12.66
N GLN A 107 1.67 -2.08 13.70
CA GLN A 107 2.86 -1.92 14.53
C GLN A 107 4.11 -2.37 13.77
N SER A 108 4.04 -3.49 13.05
CA SER A 108 5.10 -3.93 12.16
C SER A 108 5.27 -2.98 10.97
N PHE A 109 4.18 -2.46 10.39
CA PHE A 109 4.24 -1.46 9.33
C PHE A 109 4.95 -0.16 9.78
N ALA A 110 4.65 0.34 10.97
CA ALA A 110 5.32 1.51 11.53
C ALA A 110 6.83 1.29 11.70
N ARG A 111 7.24 0.11 12.23
CA ARG A 111 8.66 -0.26 12.34
C ARG A 111 9.34 -0.35 10.98
N THR A 112 8.69 -0.94 10.00
CA THR A 112 9.19 -0.99 8.61
C THR A 112 9.47 0.41 8.07
N LEU A 113 8.58 1.39 8.32
CA LEU A 113 8.78 2.77 7.89
C LEU A 113 9.93 3.45 8.63
N GLN A 114 10.11 3.21 9.93
CA GLN A 114 11.24 3.72 10.69
C GLN A 114 12.58 3.15 10.21
N SER A 115 12.63 1.85 9.88
CA SER A 115 13.84 1.23 9.31
C SER A 115 14.15 1.75 7.91
N ARG A 116 13.10 1.98 7.10
CA ARG A 116 13.22 2.51 5.74
C ARG A 116 13.65 3.99 5.71
N PHE A 117 13.28 4.75 6.73
CA PHE A 117 13.58 6.18 6.82
C PHE A 117 14.23 6.47 8.17
N PRO A 118 15.51 6.07 8.36
CA PRO A 118 16.21 6.29 9.61
C PRO A 118 16.34 7.80 9.92
N PRO A 119 16.51 8.19 11.19
CA PRO A 119 16.66 9.59 11.58
C PRO A 119 17.76 10.29 10.77
N GLY A 120 17.45 11.46 10.22
CA GLY A 120 18.36 12.24 9.38
C GLY A 120 18.34 11.88 7.89
N SER A 121 17.60 10.84 7.48
CA SER A 121 17.38 10.53 6.06
C SER A 121 16.27 11.39 5.44
N GLU A 122 16.33 11.57 4.12
CA GLU A 122 15.23 12.18 3.38
C GLU A 122 14.07 11.21 3.28
N VAL A 123 12.90 11.65 3.77
CA VAL A 123 11.69 10.82 3.76
C VAL A 123 10.92 11.05 2.47
N THR A 124 11.06 10.16 1.49
CA THR A 124 10.37 10.31 0.19
C THR A 124 8.86 10.06 0.32
N LEU A 125 8.45 9.07 1.12
CA LEU A 125 7.03 8.75 1.37
C LEU A 125 6.41 9.78 2.30
N LYS A 126 5.62 10.71 1.77
CA LYS A 126 5.02 11.81 2.55
C LYS A 126 3.65 11.48 3.11
N THR A 127 2.87 10.65 2.43
CA THR A 127 1.47 10.40 2.79
C THR A 127 1.14 8.92 2.74
N VAL A 128 0.54 8.42 3.83
CA VAL A 128 -0.14 7.12 3.87
C VAL A 128 -1.63 7.35 4.08
N THR A 129 -2.46 6.83 3.19
CA THR A 129 -3.92 6.92 3.30
C THR A 129 -4.51 5.53 3.50
N ILE A 130 -5.20 5.35 4.63
CA ILE A 130 -5.92 4.12 4.96
C ILE A 130 -7.39 4.37 4.62
N LEU A 131 -7.93 3.61 3.67
CA LEU A 131 -9.37 3.60 3.43
C LEU A 131 -10.04 2.68 4.45
N TYR A 132 -11.07 3.17 5.12
CA TYR A 132 -11.81 2.40 6.13
C TYR A 132 -13.30 2.38 5.76
N PRO A 133 -13.87 1.21 5.45
CA PRO A 133 -15.21 1.12 4.84
C PRO A 133 -16.36 1.31 5.83
N HIS A 134 -16.10 1.45 7.13
CA HIS A 134 -17.18 1.50 8.13
C HIS A 134 -17.70 2.92 8.38
N CYS A 135 -18.98 2.95 8.75
CA CYS A 135 -19.79 4.14 8.94
C CYS A 135 -19.26 5.10 10.02
N ASP A 136 -18.47 4.61 10.98
CA ASP A 136 -17.91 5.42 12.06
C ASP A 136 -16.39 5.65 11.88
N ILE A 137 -16.07 6.42 10.86
CA ILE A 137 -14.69 6.84 10.60
C ILE A 137 -14.13 7.73 11.71
N VAL A 138 -14.98 8.47 12.42
CA VAL A 138 -14.56 9.40 13.48
C VAL A 138 -14.04 8.60 14.66
N ALA A 139 -14.81 7.65 15.19
CA ALA A 139 -14.36 6.80 16.29
C ALA A 139 -13.12 5.98 15.90
N ARG A 140 -13.06 5.47 14.66
CA ARG A 140 -11.88 4.73 14.20
C ARG A 140 -10.64 5.62 14.11
N ARG A 141 -10.79 6.85 13.64
CA ARG A 141 -9.70 7.85 13.59
C ARG A 141 -9.18 8.11 14.99
N GLU A 142 -10.06 8.35 15.96
CA GLU A 142 -9.66 8.57 17.35
C GLU A 142 -8.92 7.37 17.95
N MET A 143 -9.38 6.15 17.68
CA MET A 143 -8.70 4.93 18.11
C MET A 143 -7.30 4.82 17.52
N TYR A 144 -7.14 5.11 16.22
CA TYR A 144 -5.84 5.05 15.55
C TYR A 144 -4.90 6.13 16.06
N GLN A 145 -5.38 7.36 16.22
CA GLN A 145 -4.59 8.47 16.77
C GLN A 145 -4.11 8.22 18.20
N LYS A 146 -4.80 7.38 18.98
CA LYS A 146 -4.37 6.95 20.32
C LYS A 146 -3.39 5.78 20.31
N SER A 147 -3.12 5.18 19.15
CA SER A 147 -2.26 4.01 19.03
C SER A 147 -0.79 4.42 18.84
N ALA A 148 0.13 3.75 19.53
CA ALA A 148 1.56 4.06 19.45
C ALA A 148 2.13 4.03 18.03
N TRP A 149 1.66 3.10 17.18
CA TRP A 149 2.10 3.01 15.78
C TRP A 149 1.78 4.27 14.97
N TRP A 150 0.71 4.99 15.31
CA TRP A 150 0.30 6.20 14.59
C TRP A 150 1.34 7.31 14.78
N ASP A 151 1.72 7.54 16.03
CA ASP A 151 2.74 8.53 16.37
C ASP A 151 4.11 8.11 15.83
N GLN A 152 4.46 6.82 15.89
CA GLN A 152 5.70 6.32 15.28
C GLN A 152 5.83 6.61 13.79
N ILE A 153 4.73 6.54 13.03
CA ILE A 153 4.73 6.89 11.60
C ILE A 153 4.86 8.42 11.42
N ARG A 154 4.20 9.20 12.28
CA ARG A 154 4.28 10.67 12.23
C ARG A 154 5.65 11.21 12.62
N ASP A 155 6.35 10.55 13.54
CA ASP A 155 7.70 10.92 13.96
C ASP A 155 8.72 10.76 12.83
N VAL A 156 8.45 9.86 11.88
CA VAL A 156 9.21 9.75 10.61
C VAL A 156 8.86 10.91 9.66
N GLY A 157 7.90 11.77 9.98
CA GLY A 157 7.46 12.87 9.12
C GLY A 157 6.45 12.46 8.05
N ILE A 158 5.78 11.31 8.23
CA ILE A 158 4.77 10.80 7.31
C ILE A 158 3.38 11.19 7.79
N ASN A 159 2.61 11.83 6.90
CA ASN A 159 1.23 12.18 7.18
C ASN A 159 0.31 10.96 7.00
N VAL A 160 -0.34 10.53 8.07
CA VAL A 160 -1.31 9.43 8.03
C VAL A 160 -2.73 9.98 7.94
N ARG A 161 -3.48 9.52 6.94
CA ARG A 161 -4.86 9.91 6.69
C ARG A 161 -5.78 8.69 6.79
N LEU A 162 -6.95 8.89 7.42
CA LEU A 162 -8.03 7.91 7.41
C LEU A 162 -9.20 8.49 6.60
N GLN A 163 -9.66 7.75 5.58
CA GLN A 163 -10.74 8.15 4.67
C GLN A 163 -11.83 7.06 4.58
N ALA A 164 -13.09 7.47 4.46
CA ALA A 164 -14.24 6.56 4.50
C ALA A 164 -14.55 5.96 3.12
N SER A 165 -14.24 6.75 2.10
CA SER A 165 -14.44 6.38 0.71
C SER A 165 -13.25 6.87 -0.10
N TYR A 166 -13.02 6.20 -1.21
CA TYR A 166 -12.07 6.63 -2.21
C TYR A 166 -12.78 7.58 -3.19
N ALA A 167 -12.35 8.83 -3.22
CA ALA A 167 -12.76 9.78 -4.25
C ALA A 167 -11.64 9.86 -5.29
N VAL A 168 -11.92 9.44 -6.52
CA VAL A 168 -11.04 9.73 -7.66
C VAL A 168 -11.07 11.25 -7.84
N TRP A 169 -9.96 11.92 -7.54
CA TRP A 169 -9.74 13.28 -8.03
C TRP A 169 -9.18 13.12 -9.45
N TRP A 170 -10.04 13.36 -10.44
CA TRP A 170 -9.69 13.44 -11.86
C TRP A 170 -8.85 14.69 -12.11
#